data_AF-Q4TTC9-F1
#
_entry.id   AF-Q4TTC9-F1
#
_cell.length_a   1.000
_cell.length_b   1.000
_cell.length_c   1.000
_cell.angle_alpha   90.00
_cell.angle_beta   90.00
_cell.angle_gamma   90.00
#
_symmetry.space_group_name_H-M   'P 1'
#
loop_
_entity.id
_entity.type
_entity.pdbx_description
1 polymer ?
#
loop_
_entity_poly.entity_id
_entity_poly.type
_entity_poly.pdbx_seq_one_letter_code
_entity_poly.pdbx_strand_id
1 'polypeptide(L)'
;MGFKKDVQFLGNLPVSEKLIISSGPIIVYTTHGCKINNFRDKFEIMHGWSPLLLSTAKCFTRLIISNMQEPVCAPIIWKLTVNVGVDVQLFTHSSTDPIIRFIENCTVNDRKISSEEIPDFSTAAANIFLADMKSFSETVDLRINTDTTIFNEKIDMIVLKHGASITINRIAQTSGGSTSPPTFD
;
A
#
# COMPACT_ATOMS: atom_id res chain seq x y z
N MET A 1 18.50 -1.50 15.89
CA MET A 1 17.53 -2.57 16.19
C MET A 1 17.12 -3.20 14.88
N GLY A 2 17.36 -4.50 14.70
CA GLY A 2 17.08 -5.19 13.44
C GLY A 2 15.57 -5.30 13.21
N PHE A 3 15.12 -5.00 11.99
CA PHE A 3 13.75 -5.24 11.54
C PHE A 3 13.47 -6.75 11.57
N LYS A 4 13.01 -7.23 12.72
CA LYS A 4 12.56 -8.61 12.92
C LYS A 4 11.08 -8.70 12.50
N LYS A 5 10.86 -9.47 11.43
CA LYS A 5 9.89 -10.58 11.36
C LYS A 5 8.39 -10.39 11.05
N ASP A 6 7.89 -9.23 10.62
CA ASP A 6 6.48 -9.16 10.16
C ASP A 6 6.29 -9.02 8.65
N VAL A 7 7.28 -9.47 7.86
CA VAL A 7 7.15 -9.62 6.39
C VAL A 7 6.16 -10.75 6.01
N GLN A 8 5.47 -11.38 6.97
CA GLN A 8 4.52 -12.46 6.67
C GLN A 8 3.37 -12.02 5.78
N PHE A 9 2.92 -10.76 5.90
CA PHE A 9 1.75 -10.28 5.16
C PHE A 9 1.97 -10.34 3.63
N LEU A 10 3.10 -9.82 3.14
CA LEU A 10 3.43 -9.84 1.71
C LEU A 10 4.29 -11.02 1.30
N GLY A 11 5.11 -11.56 2.21
CA GLY A 11 6.03 -12.67 1.94
C GLY A 11 5.33 -14.00 1.70
N ASN A 12 4.11 -14.17 2.21
CA ASN A 12 3.29 -15.36 1.96
C ASN A 12 2.48 -15.27 0.66
N LEU A 13 2.56 -14.18 -0.10
CA LEU A 13 1.82 -14.04 -1.34
C LEU A 13 2.48 -14.90 -2.42
N PRO A 14 1.79 -15.91 -2.97
CA PRO A 14 2.36 -16.82 -3.94
C PRO A 14 2.86 -16.09 -5.19
N VAL A 15 4.08 -16.41 -5.62
CA VAL A 15 4.68 -15.90 -6.86
C VAL A 15 4.30 -16.86 -7.99
N SER A 16 3.25 -16.57 -8.76
CA SER A 16 2.79 -17.40 -9.89
C SER A 16 3.14 -16.81 -11.25
N GLU A 17 2.77 -17.47 -12.36
CA GLU A 17 2.82 -16.92 -13.72
C GLU A 17 2.02 -15.61 -13.79
N LYS A 18 2.71 -14.47 -13.96
CA LYS A 18 2.17 -13.12 -13.69
C LYS A 18 1.68 -12.44 -14.97
N LEU A 19 0.52 -11.77 -14.90
CA LEU A 19 0.28 -10.60 -15.75
C LEU A 19 1.09 -9.43 -15.17
N ILE A 20 2.10 -8.94 -15.90
CA ILE A 20 3.02 -7.91 -15.43
C ILE A 20 2.80 -6.62 -16.22
N ILE A 21 2.70 -5.48 -15.52
CA ILE A 21 2.53 -4.16 -16.14
C ILE A 21 3.85 -3.35 -16.18
N SER A 22 4.89 -3.72 -15.44
CA SER A 22 6.17 -2.99 -15.47
C SER A 22 7.40 -3.82 -15.10
N SER A 23 8.55 -3.38 -15.59
CA SER A 23 9.91 -3.89 -15.32
C SER A 23 10.87 -2.76 -14.90
N GLY A 24 10.34 -1.63 -14.44
CA GLY A 24 11.08 -0.52 -13.82
C GLY A 24 11.16 -0.65 -12.27
N PRO A 25 11.33 0.47 -11.53
CA PRO A 25 11.44 0.45 -10.06
C PRO A 25 10.16 -0.04 -9.37
N ILE A 26 9.05 -0.14 -10.10
CA ILE A 26 7.81 -0.74 -9.63
C ILE A 26 7.41 -1.86 -10.58
N ILE A 27 6.94 -2.97 -10.03
CA ILE A 27 6.36 -4.11 -10.75
C ILE A 27 4.99 -4.37 -10.14
N VAL A 28 3.94 -4.40 -10.98
CA VAL A 28 2.57 -4.71 -10.54
C VAL A 28 2.14 -6.03 -11.15
N TYR A 29 1.60 -6.93 -10.33
CA TYR A 29 1.13 -8.26 -10.75
C TYR A 29 -0.04 -8.76 -9.91
N THR A 30 -0.81 -9.72 -10.42
CA THR A 30 -1.95 -10.31 -9.70
C THR A 30 -1.55 -11.55 -8.91
N THR A 31 -2.22 -11.83 -7.78
CA THR A 31 -2.13 -13.13 -7.12
C THR A 31 -2.63 -14.25 -8.04
N HIS A 32 -2.16 -15.48 -7.81
CA HIS A 32 -2.63 -16.64 -8.55
C HIS A 32 -4.15 -16.84 -8.38
N GLY A 33 -4.84 -17.19 -9.47
CA GLY A 33 -6.28 -17.38 -9.47
C GLY A 33 -7.10 -16.07 -9.51
N CYS A 34 -6.49 -14.92 -9.19
CA CYS A 34 -7.15 -13.63 -9.30
C CYS A 34 -7.26 -13.22 -10.78
N LYS A 35 -8.48 -13.24 -11.31
CA LYS A 35 -8.78 -12.77 -12.67
C LYS A 35 -9.22 -11.32 -12.63
N ILE A 36 -8.26 -10.41 -12.65
CA ILE A 36 -8.53 -8.99 -12.81
C ILE A 36 -8.72 -8.70 -14.31
N ASN A 37 -9.97 -8.45 -14.71
CA ASN A 37 -10.28 -8.08 -16.08
C ASN A 37 -9.56 -6.78 -16.47
N ASN A 38 -9.05 -6.72 -17.70
CA ASN A 38 -8.32 -5.55 -18.21
C ASN A 38 -7.24 -5.05 -17.25
N PHE A 39 -6.50 -5.97 -16.61
CA PHE A 39 -5.54 -5.68 -15.54
C PHE A 39 -4.64 -4.49 -15.88
N ARG A 40 -4.10 -4.44 -17.11
CA ARG A 40 -3.21 -3.36 -17.55
C ARG A 40 -3.87 -1.98 -17.52
N ASP A 41 -5.13 -1.89 -17.94
CA ASP A 41 -5.85 -0.62 -18.09
C ASP A 41 -6.24 -0.01 -16.73
N LYS A 42 -6.14 -0.80 -15.65
CA LYS A 42 -6.40 -0.33 -14.28
C LYS A 42 -5.22 0.41 -13.68
N PHE A 43 -4.04 0.35 -14.29
CA PHE A 43 -2.81 0.96 -13.76
C PHE A 43 -2.13 1.85 -14.79
N GLU A 44 -1.84 3.08 -14.40
CA GLU A 44 -0.96 3.97 -15.12
C GLU A 44 0.29 4.22 -14.27
N ILE A 45 1.47 4.02 -14.87
CA ILE A 45 2.76 4.19 -14.21
C ILE A 45 3.43 5.42 -14.79
N MET A 46 3.71 6.39 -13.93
CA MET A 46 4.45 7.59 -14.29
C MET A 46 5.79 7.61 -13.56
N HIS A 47 6.87 7.70 -14.32
CA HIS A 47 8.20 7.97 -13.80
C HIS A 47 8.57 9.43 -14.07
N GLY A 48 9.21 10.07 -13.10
CA GLY A 48 9.64 11.45 -13.28
C GLY A 48 10.69 11.86 -12.27
N TRP A 49 11.22 13.06 -12.46
CA TRP A 49 12.14 13.70 -11.53
C TRP A 49 11.37 14.76 -10.75
N SER A 50 11.37 14.65 -9.43
CA SER A 50 10.89 15.75 -8.59
C SER A 50 11.90 16.89 -8.72
N PRO A 51 11.48 18.11 -9.10
CA PRO A 51 12.36 19.28 -9.14
C PRO A 51 12.66 19.71 -7.71
N LEU A 52 13.45 18.92 -6.98
CA LEU A 52 14.13 19.43 -5.81
C LEU A 52 15.22 20.40 -6.28
N LEU A 53 15.41 21.47 -5.51
CA LEU A 53 16.36 22.56 -5.72
C LEU A 53 17.69 22.06 -6.33
N LEU A 54 17.81 22.19 -7.66
CA LEU A 54 18.98 22.13 -8.57
C LEU A 54 20.09 21.07 -8.40
N SER A 55 20.12 20.23 -7.37
CA SER A 55 21.20 19.22 -7.20
C SER A 55 20.79 17.87 -6.63
N THR A 56 19.53 17.71 -6.19
CA THR A 56 19.07 16.47 -5.54
C THR A 56 17.76 15.96 -6.14
N ALA A 57 17.58 16.08 -7.45
CA ALA A 57 16.41 15.56 -8.14
C ALA A 57 16.16 14.10 -7.73
N LYS A 58 15.06 13.85 -7.01
CA LYS A 58 14.66 12.50 -6.63
C LYS A 58 13.82 11.95 -7.75
N CYS A 59 14.25 10.84 -8.34
CA CYS A 59 13.37 10.04 -9.18
C CYS A 59 12.18 9.62 -8.33
N PHE A 60 10.97 9.83 -8.83
CA PHE A 60 9.76 9.31 -8.20
C PHE A 60 9.06 8.40 -9.19
N THR A 61 8.42 7.37 -8.65
CA THR A 61 7.43 6.60 -9.40
C THR A 61 6.08 6.82 -8.77
N ARG A 62 5.14 7.24 -9.61
CA ARG A 62 3.74 7.37 -9.26
C ARG A 62 2.96 6.25 -9.93
N LEU A 63 2.16 5.56 -9.15
CA LEU A 63 1.19 4.59 -9.63
C LEU A 63 -0.20 5.20 -9.50
N ILE A 64 -0.95 5.24 -10.60
CA ILE A 64 -2.34 5.68 -10.62
C ILE A 64 -3.21 4.46 -10.84
N ILE A 65 -4.15 4.22 -9.92
CA ILE A 65 -5.09 3.09 -9.97
C ILE A 65 -6.48 3.63 -10.28
N SER A 66 -7.09 3.08 -11.31
CA SER A 66 -8.43 3.44 -11.78
C SER A 66 -9.24 2.19 -12.10
N ASN A 67 -10.58 2.27 -11.99
CA ASN A 67 -11.49 1.17 -12.35
C ASN A 67 -11.15 -0.19 -11.70
N MET A 68 -10.63 -0.17 -10.47
CA MET A 68 -10.18 -1.35 -9.73
C MET A 68 -10.99 -1.50 -8.47
N GLN A 69 -11.79 -2.58 -8.41
CA GLN A 69 -12.56 -2.94 -7.23
C GLN A 69 -11.80 -3.97 -6.38
N GLU A 70 -10.85 -4.68 -7.00
CA GLU A 70 -10.03 -5.67 -6.35
C GLU A 70 -9.04 -5.01 -5.37
N PRO A 71 -8.77 -5.63 -4.22
CA PRO A 71 -7.78 -5.18 -3.27
C PRO A 71 -6.40 -4.98 -3.88
N VAL A 72 -5.67 -4.00 -3.35
CA VAL A 72 -4.32 -3.66 -3.75
C VAL A 72 -3.38 -3.81 -2.56
N CYS A 73 -2.37 -4.67 -2.69
CA CYS A 73 -1.30 -4.85 -1.73
C CYS A 73 -0.08 -4.05 -2.17
N ALA A 74 0.35 -3.08 -1.36
CA ALA A 74 1.53 -2.24 -1.62
C ALA A 74 2.41 -2.15 -0.36
N PRO A 75 3.71 -2.46 -0.39
CA PRO A 75 4.55 -2.51 0.81
C PRO A 75 4.72 -1.14 1.49
N ILE A 76 5.43 -0.22 0.82
CA ILE A 76 5.81 1.09 1.37
C ILE A 76 5.27 2.18 0.46
N ILE A 77 4.29 2.94 0.97
CA ILE A 77 3.68 4.07 0.28
C ILE A 77 4.22 5.37 0.89
N TRP A 78 4.97 6.15 0.14
CA TRP A 78 5.38 7.47 0.65
C TRP A 78 4.19 8.43 0.72
N LYS A 79 3.34 8.38 -0.29
CA LYS A 79 2.17 9.24 -0.38
C LYS A 79 1.00 8.49 -1.00
N LEU A 80 -0.10 8.41 -0.28
CA LEU A 80 -1.39 7.97 -0.82
C LEU A 80 -2.23 9.19 -1.11
N THR A 81 -2.65 9.37 -2.37
CA THR A 81 -3.61 10.40 -2.77
C THR A 81 -4.93 9.73 -3.10
N VAL A 82 -5.98 10.03 -2.34
CA VAL A 82 -7.35 9.63 -2.64
C VAL A 82 -8.04 10.78 -3.37
N ASN A 83 -8.42 10.53 -4.63
CA ASN A 83 -9.02 11.57 -5.48
C ASN A 83 -10.51 11.78 -5.20
N VAL A 84 -11.08 12.74 -5.91
CA VAL A 84 -12.41 13.30 -5.63
C VAL A 84 -13.50 12.24 -5.70
N GLY A 85 -14.34 12.18 -4.65
CA GLY A 85 -15.51 11.30 -4.60
C GLY A 85 -15.21 9.81 -4.47
N VAL A 86 -13.96 9.45 -4.14
CA VAL A 86 -13.53 8.06 -3.97
C VAL A 86 -13.58 7.66 -2.49
N ASP A 87 -14.05 6.44 -2.21
CA ASP A 87 -13.98 5.82 -0.88
C ASP A 87 -12.91 4.71 -0.82
N VAL A 88 -11.97 4.84 0.11
CA VAL A 88 -10.87 3.90 0.29
C VAL A 88 -10.93 3.23 1.65
N GLN A 89 -10.85 1.90 1.66
CA GLN A 89 -10.55 1.13 2.85
C GLN A 89 -9.04 0.90 2.92
N LEU A 90 -8.37 1.47 3.92
CA LEU A 90 -6.93 1.31 4.12
C LEU A 90 -6.68 0.41 5.32
N PHE A 91 -5.90 -0.64 5.15
CA PHE A 91 -5.42 -1.52 6.21
C PHE A 91 -3.92 -1.36 6.33
N THR A 92 -3.45 -0.90 7.49
CA THR A 92 -2.05 -0.56 7.68
C THR A 92 -1.53 -0.89 9.06
N HIS A 93 -0.25 -1.25 9.14
CA HIS A 93 0.50 -1.32 10.40
C HIS A 93 1.12 0.02 10.80
N SER A 94 1.06 1.03 9.93
CA SER A 94 1.67 2.34 10.16
C SER A 94 0.87 3.18 11.15
N SER A 95 1.56 3.85 12.07
CA SER A 95 0.94 4.80 13.01
C SER A 95 0.56 6.13 12.34
N THR A 96 0.88 6.31 11.06
CA THR A 96 0.79 7.55 10.24
C THR A 96 -0.06 8.67 10.81
N ASP A 97 0.60 9.77 11.17
CA ASP A 97 -0.03 10.98 11.69
C ASP A 97 -0.36 12.05 10.62
N PRO A 98 0.42 12.27 9.53
CA PRO A 98 0.09 13.35 8.60
C PRO A 98 -0.99 12.90 7.60
N ILE A 99 -2.26 13.16 7.96
CA ILE A 99 -3.38 13.19 7.02
C ILE A 99 -3.59 14.63 6.56
N ILE A 100 -3.27 14.92 5.31
CA ILE A 100 -3.39 16.24 4.71
C ILE A 100 -4.69 16.31 3.90
N ARG A 101 -5.61 17.17 4.34
CA ARG A 101 -6.88 17.44 3.65
C ARG A 101 -6.72 18.72 2.84
N PHE A 102 -6.89 18.63 1.52
CA PHE A 102 -6.72 19.80 0.65
C PHE A 102 -7.98 20.68 0.58
N ILE A 103 -9.18 20.11 0.83
CA ILE A 103 -10.48 20.77 0.63
C ILE A 103 -11.50 20.26 1.68
N GLU A 104 -12.53 21.06 1.94
CA GLU A 104 -13.74 20.70 2.73
C GLU A 104 -14.42 19.42 2.22
N ASN A 105 -15.25 18.80 3.05
CA ASN A 105 -16.07 17.60 2.76
C ASN A 105 -15.31 16.28 2.56
N CYS A 106 -14.10 16.14 3.13
CA CYS A 106 -13.46 14.82 3.21
C CYS A 106 -13.93 14.07 4.46
N THR A 107 -14.23 12.78 4.34
CA THR A 107 -14.56 11.92 5.48
C THR A 107 -13.33 11.09 5.86
N VAL A 108 -12.99 11.09 7.14
CA VAL A 108 -11.92 10.24 7.67
C VAL A 108 -12.48 9.48 8.85
N ASN A 109 -12.53 8.16 8.71
CA ASN A 109 -12.80 7.26 9.82
C ASN A 109 -11.50 6.57 10.19
N ASP A 110 -11.14 6.61 11.46
CA ASP A 110 -9.88 6.11 11.97
C ASP A 110 -10.16 5.14 13.11
N ARG A 111 -9.80 3.87 12.94
CA ARG A 111 -10.04 2.85 13.96
C ARG A 111 -8.86 1.91 14.10
N LYS A 112 -8.67 1.42 15.31
CA LYS A 112 -7.79 0.29 15.61
C LYS A 112 -8.60 -0.99 15.48
N ILE A 113 -8.00 -1.99 14.84
CA ILE A 113 -8.60 -3.31 14.64
C ILE A 113 -7.64 -4.41 15.10
N SER A 114 -8.18 -5.56 15.46
CA SER A 114 -7.38 -6.76 15.70
C SER A 114 -6.95 -7.40 14.38
N SER A 115 -5.99 -8.34 14.45
CA SER A 115 -5.59 -9.13 13.28
C SER A 115 -6.71 -10.05 12.75
N GLU A 116 -7.69 -10.39 13.60
CA GLU A 116 -8.82 -11.25 13.25
C GLU A 116 -9.87 -10.52 12.38
N GLU A 117 -9.88 -9.18 12.42
CA GLU A 117 -10.76 -8.34 11.60
C GLU A 117 -10.20 -8.07 10.20
N ILE A 118 -8.99 -8.54 9.89
CA ILE A 118 -8.36 -8.38 8.58
C ILE A 118 -9.00 -9.38 7.61
N PRO A 119 -9.65 -8.95 6.52
CA PRO A 119 -10.20 -9.90 5.57
C PRO A 119 -9.08 -10.66 4.81
N ASP A 120 -9.37 -11.88 4.39
CA ASP A 120 -8.43 -12.70 3.61
C ASP A 120 -8.46 -12.30 2.13
N PHE A 121 -7.34 -11.79 1.63
CA PHE A 121 -7.16 -11.37 0.23
C PHE A 121 -6.11 -12.19 -0.52
N SER A 122 -5.69 -13.34 0.03
CA SER A 122 -4.67 -14.22 -0.54
C SER A 122 -4.92 -14.60 -2.00
N THR A 123 -6.18 -14.58 -2.44
CA THR A 123 -6.62 -15.03 -3.77
C THR A 123 -7.12 -13.89 -4.68
N ALA A 124 -7.17 -12.64 -4.21
CA ALA A 124 -7.90 -11.57 -4.90
C ALA A 124 -7.19 -10.21 -4.90
N ALA A 125 -5.86 -10.17 -4.92
CA ALA A 125 -5.13 -8.92 -4.81
C ALA A 125 -4.24 -8.60 -6.02
N ALA A 126 -4.23 -7.33 -6.41
CA ALA A 126 -3.14 -6.75 -7.19
C ALA A 126 -1.99 -6.41 -6.25
N ASN A 127 -0.79 -6.90 -6.54
CA ASN A 127 0.38 -6.71 -5.70
C ASN A 127 1.38 -5.79 -6.40
N ILE A 128 1.81 -4.79 -5.66
CA ILE A 128 2.79 -3.80 -6.08
C ILE A 128 4.11 -4.14 -5.38
N PHE A 129 5.15 -4.35 -6.16
CA PHE A 129 6.50 -4.62 -5.69
C PHE A 129 7.42 -3.50 -6.12
N LEU A 130 8.35 -3.13 -5.25
CA LEU A 130 9.42 -2.19 -5.57
C LEU A 130 10.66 -2.99 -5.94
N ALA A 131 11.29 -2.67 -7.07
CA ALA A 131 12.39 -3.46 -7.63
C ALA A 131 13.58 -3.51 -6.67
N ASP A 132 13.81 -2.42 -5.92
CA ASP A 132 14.84 -2.39 -4.88
C ASP A 132 14.27 -1.96 -3.53
N MET A 133 13.65 -2.89 -2.81
CA MET A 133 13.31 -2.67 -1.40
C MET A 133 14.56 -2.55 -0.49
N LYS A 134 15.77 -2.85 -0.98
CA LYS A 134 17.02 -2.79 -0.18
C LYS A 134 17.68 -1.41 -0.24
N SER A 135 17.56 -0.66 -1.34
CA SER A 135 17.94 0.75 -1.36
C SER A 135 16.78 1.62 -0.87
N PHE A 136 17.02 2.25 0.29
CA PHE A 136 16.07 2.96 1.15
C PHE A 136 15.39 4.21 0.55
N SER A 137 15.27 4.34 -0.77
CA SER A 137 14.69 5.53 -1.41
C SER A 137 13.54 5.25 -2.38
N GLU A 138 13.33 4.00 -2.79
CA GLU A 138 12.18 3.69 -3.64
C GLU A 138 10.93 3.60 -2.78
N THR A 139 10.09 4.62 -2.91
CA THR A 139 8.76 4.70 -2.32
C THR A 139 7.77 4.97 -3.43
N VAL A 140 6.55 4.42 -3.35
CA VAL A 140 5.52 4.74 -4.34
C VAL A 140 4.69 5.95 -3.91
N ASP A 141 4.45 6.87 -4.85
CA ASP A 141 3.33 7.82 -4.78
C ASP A 141 2.11 7.13 -5.41
N LEU A 142 1.18 6.68 -4.57
CA LEU A 142 -0.01 5.96 -5.00
C LEU A 142 -1.18 6.93 -5.13
N ARG A 143 -1.81 6.98 -6.31
CA ARG A 143 -3.03 7.75 -6.54
C ARG A 143 -4.19 6.84 -6.86
N ILE A 144 -5.32 7.06 -6.20
CA ILE A 144 -6.50 6.21 -6.29
C ILE A 144 -7.66 7.03 -6.84
N ASN A 145 -8.20 6.58 -7.97
CA ASN A 145 -9.31 7.19 -8.69
C ASN A 145 -10.60 6.35 -8.62
N THR A 146 -10.63 5.33 -7.77
CA THR A 146 -11.66 4.29 -7.75
C THR A 146 -11.81 3.76 -6.34
N ASP A 147 -13.03 3.38 -5.98
CA ASP A 147 -13.28 2.75 -4.69
C ASP A 147 -12.52 1.43 -4.63
N THR A 148 -11.69 1.26 -3.60
CA THR A 148 -10.83 0.08 -3.48
C THR A 148 -10.40 -0.14 -2.04
N THR A 149 -9.84 -1.32 -1.78
CA THR A 149 -9.21 -1.65 -0.51
C THR A 149 -7.70 -1.73 -0.70
N ILE A 150 -6.95 -1.07 0.16
CA ILE A 150 -5.49 -1.02 0.11
C ILE A 150 -4.94 -1.66 1.37
N PHE A 151 -4.00 -2.58 1.17
CA PHE A 151 -3.19 -3.15 2.23
C PHE A 151 -1.77 -2.67 2.09
N ASN A 152 -1.22 -2.12 3.17
CA ASN A 152 0.16 -1.70 3.17
C ASN A 152 0.84 -1.92 4.52
N GLU A 153 2.14 -2.14 4.46
CA GLU A 153 2.95 -2.27 5.67
C GLU A 153 3.21 -0.89 6.27
N LYS A 154 3.69 0.03 5.43
CA LYS A 154 4.07 1.37 5.85
C LYS A 154 3.51 2.43 4.90
N ILE A 155 2.99 3.50 5.49
CA ILE A 155 2.59 4.69 4.74
C ILE A 155 3.06 5.93 5.49
N ASP A 156 3.66 6.87 4.77
CA ASP A 156 4.22 8.08 5.38
C ASP A 156 3.23 9.26 5.36
N MET A 157 2.35 9.33 4.35
CA MET A 157 1.44 10.46 4.17
C MET A 157 0.15 10.06 3.44
N ILE A 158 -0.98 10.58 3.90
CA ILE A 158 -2.28 10.46 3.23
C ILE A 158 -2.75 11.84 2.79
N VAL A 159 -3.16 11.95 1.53
CA VAL A 159 -3.67 13.17 0.91
C VAL A 159 -5.09 12.91 0.43
N LEU A 160 -6.05 13.68 0.94
CA LEU A 160 -7.44 13.59 0.54
C LEU A 160 -7.83 14.80 -0.32
N LYS A 161 -8.41 14.51 -1.49
CA LYS A 161 -9.06 15.51 -2.35
C LYS A 161 -10.53 15.68 -1.96
N HIS A 162 -11.16 16.74 -2.47
CA HIS A 162 -12.54 17.09 -2.15
C HIS A 162 -13.50 15.90 -2.26
N GLY A 163 -14.36 15.69 -1.26
CA GLY A 163 -15.33 14.60 -1.27
C GLY A 163 -14.75 13.20 -1.14
N ALA A 164 -13.42 13.05 -0.99
CA ALA A 164 -12.80 11.75 -0.75
C ALA A 164 -13.17 11.24 0.65
N SER A 165 -13.39 9.94 0.75
CA SER A 165 -13.58 9.24 2.01
C SER A 165 -12.49 8.21 2.20
N ILE A 166 -12.01 8.08 3.44
CA ILE A 166 -11.09 7.01 3.80
C ILE A 166 -11.45 6.45 5.16
N THR A 167 -11.47 5.12 5.26
CA THR A 167 -11.47 4.41 6.54
C THR A 167 -10.09 3.79 6.74
N ILE A 168 -9.40 4.21 7.79
CA ILE A 168 -8.07 3.73 8.14
C ILE A 168 -8.21 2.71 9.27
N ASN A 169 -7.97 1.46 8.93
CA ASN A 169 -7.95 0.31 9.81
C ASN A 169 -6.50 0.07 10.25
N ARG A 170 -6.14 0.62 11.42
CA ARG A 170 -4.82 0.40 12.02
C ARG A 170 -4.77 -0.96 12.69
N ILE A 171 -3.98 -1.85 12.12
CA ILE A 171 -3.81 -3.20 12.63
C ILE A 171 -2.97 -3.11 13.91
N ALA A 172 -3.55 -3.56 15.03
CA ALA A 172 -2.81 -3.66 16.28
C ALA A 172 -1.58 -4.54 16.08
N GLN A 173 -0.38 -4.00 16.35
CA GLN A 173 0.82 -4.82 16.40
C GLN A 173 0.67 -5.79 17.57
N THR A 174 0.64 -7.09 17.29
CA THR A 174 0.85 -8.09 18.33
C THR A 174 2.27 -7.89 18.82
N SER A 175 2.43 -7.20 19.96
CA SER A 175 3.71 -7.13 20.66
C SER A 175 4.18 -8.57 20.84
N GLY A 176 5.20 -8.97 20.09
CA GLY A 176 5.72 -10.34 20.10
C GLY A 176 5.92 -10.78 21.53
N GLY A 177 5.06 -11.69 22.00
CA GLY A 177 5.18 -12.29 23.31
C GLY A 177 6.59 -12.82 23.43
N SER A 178 7.34 -12.33 24.41
CA SER A 178 8.63 -12.89 24.77
C SER A 178 8.41 -14.37 25.04
N THR A 179 8.82 -15.23 24.11
CA THR A 179 8.94 -16.66 24.39
C THR A 179 10.03 -16.77 25.45
N SER A 180 9.63 -16.96 26.71
CA SER A 180 10.53 -17.40 27.76
C SER A 180 11.21 -18.68 27.26
N PRO A 181 12.56 -18.76 27.27
CA PRO A 181 13.23 -19.98 26.88
C PRO A 181 12.77 -21.12 27.81
N PRO A 182 12.57 -22.35 27.27
CA PRO A 182 12.15 -23.48 28.06
C PRO A 182 13.20 -23.75 29.16
N THR A 183 12.75 -23.74 30.41
CA THR A 183 13.53 -24.21 31.55
C THR A 183 13.74 -25.71 31.36
N PHE A 184 14.99 -26.15 31.30
CA PHE A 184 15.35 -27.55 31.39
C PHE A 184 15.43 -27.90 32.88
N ASP A 185 14.53 -28.77 33.36
CA ASP A 185 14.72 -29.56 34.57
C ASP A 185 15.07 -31.00 34.17
#